data_AF-A0A3D9DNY7-F1
#
_entry.id   AF-A0A3D9DNY7-F1
#
_cell.length_a   1.000
_cell.length_b   1.000
_cell.length_c   1.000
_cell.angle_alpha   90.00
_cell.angle_beta   90.00
_cell.angle_gamma   90.00
#
_symmetry.space_group_name_H-M   'P 1'
#
loop_
_entity.id
_entity.type
_entity.pdbx_description
1 polymer ?
#
loop_
_entity_poly.entity_id
_entity_poly.type
_entity_poly.pdbx_seq_one_letter_code
_entity_poly.pdbx_strand_id
1 'polypeptide(L)'
;MKKIFTSVAVIGATMAAAQVGINTETPKATLDVTAKTTDATTAEGIIAPRLTGDQIKGKDAQYIAAQTGSIVYATSASSDAGVAATKTINIDRAGYYYFDGTVWQNVNGNDWKITGNNNINADIHFLGTTNDVDLVFRRNDIQAGWVSPAGVQNTAFGTLALPRATVTTGNFNGAIGYAALGKLTTGQRNQAMGNYTLGELTTGLSNVGIGNGAGRTITTASHNTAIGERALEGGSSAALQNGNTAIGKEALRYSSGSNNVALGYFAARGTDNNTLITGSNNIAIGANQTLANFGTSNQLNIGGAIFGTGLTGSVTAPAGNIGIGTAAPANPLHIVGPGGVSAVRIQNNPTTARYLEMGASDNNVYIDFKNGTNFSSNLAYDVANDRLLINSHNSGHAAQVAINSNGGNLGIGTNVPNSKVQVKGGDVYVEDIGSGIILRSPNGQCRRVTVSNLGAMVVSAAIACP
;
A
#
# COMPACT_ATOMS: atom_id res chain seq x y z
N MET A 1 -21.84 51.97 -62.87
CA MET A 1 -22.00 52.25 -64.31
C MET A 1 -22.98 51.26 -64.91
N LYS A 2 -24.12 51.74 -65.42
CA LYS A 2 -25.07 50.95 -66.20
C LYS A 2 -24.40 50.57 -67.53
N LYS A 3 -24.34 49.28 -67.86
CA LYS A 3 -24.22 48.82 -69.24
C LYS A 3 -25.17 47.64 -69.42
N ILE A 4 -26.31 47.96 -70.01
CA ILE A 4 -27.27 47.01 -70.60
C ILE A 4 -26.66 46.63 -71.96
N PHE A 5 -26.48 45.34 -72.22
CA PHE A 5 -26.35 44.83 -73.58
C PHE A 5 -27.41 43.76 -73.78
N THR A 6 -28.34 44.06 -74.67
CA THR A 6 -29.36 43.13 -75.16
C THR A 6 -28.94 42.63 -76.53
N SER A 7 -29.24 41.36 -76.77
CA SER A 7 -29.50 40.68 -78.05
C SER A 7 -28.33 40.42 -79.02
N VAL A 8 -27.98 39.13 -79.12
CA VAL A 8 -27.84 38.44 -80.42
C VAL A 8 -28.67 37.16 -80.37
N ALA A 9 -29.31 36.87 -81.50
CA ALA A 9 -30.39 35.92 -81.72
C ALA A 9 -30.06 34.45 -81.42
N VAL A 10 -31.08 33.72 -80.96
CA VAL A 10 -31.18 32.26 -81.03
C VAL A 10 -31.65 31.89 -82.43
N ILE A 11 -30.99 30.93 -83.10
CA ILE A 11 -31.56 29.80 -83.85
C ILE A 11 -30.41 28.95 -84.38
N GLY A 12 -30.35 27.72 -83.89
CA GLY A 12 -29.33 26.71 -84.16
C GLY A 12 -29.42 25.65 -83.09
N ALA A 13 -30.54 24.94 -83.03
CA ALA A 13 -30.77 23.85 -82.08
C ALA A 13 -29.94 22.62 -82.47
N THR A 14 -28.64 22.69 -82.19
CA THR A 14 -27.88 21.49 -81.87
C THR A 14 -27.95 21.34 -80.36
N MET A 15 -28.23 20.13 -79.86
CA MET A 15 -28.24 19.85 -78.43
C MET A 15 -26.85 20.11 -77.86
N ALA A 16 -26.56 21.36 -77.52
CA ALA A 16 -25.37 21.73 -76.79
C ALA A 16 -25.57 21.19 -75.39
N ALA A 17 -24.68 20.28 -74.98
CA ALA A 17 -24.69 19.73 -73.64
C ALA A 17 -24.82 20.88 -72.62
N ALA A 18 -25.72 20.72 -71.63
CA ALA A 18 -26.06 21.75 -70.65
C ALA A 18 -24.92 22.08 -69.66
N GLN A 19 -23.68 21.77 -70.04
CA GLN A 19 -22.46 21.97 -69.26
C GLN A 19 -21.89 23.36 -69.56
N VAL A 20 -21.54 24.09 -68.51
CA VAL A 20 -20.88 25.40 -68.59
C VAL A 20 -19.39 25.17 -68.36
N GLY A 21 -18.59 25.35 -69.40
CA GLY A 21 -17.13 25.40 -69.31
C GLY A 21 -16.65 26.85 -69.15
N ILE A 22 -15.74 27.10 -68.20
CA ILE A 22 -15.00 28.36 -68.10
C ILE A 22 -13.52 28.02 -68.32
N ASN A 23 -12.94 28.59 -69.37
CA ASN A 23 -11.57 28.32 -69.85
C ASN A 23 -11.30 26.87 -70.31
N THR A 24 -12.34 26.06 -70.58
CA THR A 24 -12.24 24.72 -71.18
C THR A 24 -13.32 24.54 -72.26
N GLU A 25 -12.93 23.99 -73.41
CA GLU A 25 -13.86 23.68 -74.52
C GLU A 25 -14.53 22.31 -74.37
N THR A 26 -14.06 21.49 -73.42
CA THR A 26 -14.57 20.12 -73.17
C THR A 26 -14.91 19.95 -71.69
N PRO A 27 -15.97 20.61 -71.19
CA PRO A 27 -16.32 20.57 -69.77
C PRO A 27 -16.66 19.14 -69.32
N LYS A 28 -16.05 18.70 -68.22
CA LYS A 28 -16.21 17.35 -67.65
C LYS A 28 -17.31 17.26 -66.58
N ALA A 29 -17.90 18.39 -66.19
CA ALA A 29 -19.00 18.50 -65.24
C ALA A 29 -19.98 19.58 -65.69
N THR A 30 -21.15 19.68 -65.04
CA THR A 30 -22.17 20.71 -65.35
C THR A 30 -21.60 22.14 -65.22
N LEU A 31 -20.64 22.35 -64.31
CA LEU A 31 -19.77 23.51 -64.29
C LEU A 31 -18.32 23.01 -64.18
N ASP A 32 -17.51 23.26 -65.21
CA ASP A 32 -16.08 22.93 -65.23
C ASP A 32 -15.28 24.22 -65.40
N VAL A 33 -14.45 24.53 -64.41
CA VAL A 33 -13.64 25.75 -64.38
C VAL A 33 -12.18 25.33 -64.35
N THR A 34 -11.47 25.56 -65.46
CA THR A 34 -10.04 25.29 -65.56
C THR A 34 -9.24 26.58 -65.39
N ALA A 35 -8.04 26.46 -64.81
CA ALA A 35 -7.13 27.59 -64.66
C ALA A 35 -6.77 28.14 -66.05
N LYS A 36 -6.82 29.47 -66.21
CA LYS A 36 -6.43 30.13 -67.46
C LYS A 36 -4.91 30.11 -67.62
N THR A 37 -4.17 30.32 -66.55
CA THR A 37 -2.71 30.13 -66.50
C THR A 37 -2.31 29.31 -65.27
N THR A 38 -1.14 28.67 -65.32
CA THR A 38 -0.50 28.04 -64.13
C THR A 38 0.74 28.79 -63.68
N ASP A 39 0.97 29.98 -64.25
CA ASP A 39 2.04 30.87 -63.81
C ASP A 39 1.59 31.62 -62.54
N ALA A 40 2.53 32.01 -61.68
CA ALA A 40 2.22 32.66 -60.40
C ALA A 40 1.77 34.13 -60.56
N THR A 41 1.22 34.51 -61.72
CA THR A 41 0.92 35.92 -62.07
C THR A 41 -0.55 36.29 -61.92
N THR A 42 -1.45 35.31 -61.96
CA THR A 42 -2.91 35.52 -61.91
C THR A 42 -3.54 34.61 -60.85
N ALA A 43 -4.45 35.16 -60.05
CA ALA A 43 -5.23 34.36 -59.11
C ALA A 43 -6.36 33.62 -59.86
N GLU A 44 -6.52 32.33 -59.58
CA GLU A 44 -7.50 31.44 -60.20
C GLU A 44 -8.45 30.87 -59.13
N GLY A 45 -9.72 30.61 -59.47
CA GLY A 45 -10.67 29.98 -58.56
C GLY A 45 -12.11 30.49 -58.70
N ILE A 46 -12.99 30.00 -57.82
CA ILE A 46 -14.40 30.41 -57.74
C ILE A 46 -14.62 31.15 -56.41
N ILE A 47 -15.22 32.33 -56.47
CA ILE A 47 -15.64 33.08 -55.28
C ILE A 47 -17.14 32.83 -55.07
N ALA A 48 -17.49 32.14 -53.97
CA ALA A 48 -18.89 31.95 -53.61
C ALA A 48 -19.54 33.25 -53.11
N PRO A 49 -20.88 33.38 -53.15
CA PRO A 49 -21.58 34.51 -52.56
C PRO A 49 -21.18 34.74 -51.09
N ARG A 50 -20.83 35.98 -50.75
CA ARG A 50 -20.39 36.38 -49.41
C ARG A 50 -21.57 36.95 -48.62
N LEU A 51 -21.90 36.33 -47.49
CA LEU A 51 -23.03 36.71 -46.62
C LEU A 51 -22.57 36.66 -45.17
N THR A 52 -23.07 37.51 -44.27
CA THR A 52 -22.86 37.28 -42.83
C THR A 52 -23.63 36.04 -42.36
N GLY A 53 -23.22 35.41 -41.26
CA GLY A 53 -23.99 34.31 -40.68
C GLY A 53 -25.45 34.68 -40.41
N ASP A 54 -25.70 35.89 -39.90
CA ASP A 54 -27.06 36.41 -39.70
C ASP A 54 -27.84 36.67 -41.00
N GLN A 55 -27.17 37.00 -42.11
CA GLN A 55 -27.82 37.11 -43.43
C GLN A 55 -28.20 35.74 -43.99
N ILE A 56 -27.43 34.70 -43.67
CA ILE A 56 -27.76 33.31 -44.03
C ILE A 56 -28.93 32.84 -43.16
N LYS A 57 -28.89 33.10 -41.85
CA LYS A 57 -29.98 32.85 -40.90
C LYS A 57 -31.27 33.57 -41.30
N GLY A 58 -31.20 34.84 -41.71
CA GLY A 58 -32.37 35.59 -42.18
C GLY A 58 -33.02 34.98 -43.44
N LYS A 59 -32.32 34.07 -44.13
CA LYS A 59 -32.80 33.32 -45.29
C LYS A 59 -33.10 31.86 -44.98
N ASP A 60 -33.23 31.47 -43.70
CA ASP A 60 -33.45 30.09 -43.29
C ASP A 60 -34.62 29.42 -44.02
N ALA A 61 -35.73 30.15 -44.19
CA ALA A 61 -36.92 29.70 -44.92
C ALA A 61 -36.69 29.47 -46.43
N GLN A 62 -35.64 30.05 -47.02
CA GLN A 62 -35.31 29.93 -48.44
C GLN A 62 -34.35 28.77 -48.73
N TYR A 63 -33.65 28.27 -47.72
CA TYR A 63 -32.78 27.10 -47.85
C TYR A 63 -33.59 25.83 -47.56
N ILE A 64 -34.32 25.37 -48.57
CA ILE A 64 -35.10 24.13 -48.57
C ILE A 64 -34.35 23.03 -49.36
N ALA A 65 -34.94 21.84 -49.50
CA ALA A 65 -34.30 20.69 -50.15
C ALA A 65 -33.73 20.97 -51.55
N ALA A 66 -34.32 21.92 -52.30
CA ALA A 66 -33.83 22.31 -53.63
C ALA A 66 -32.49 23.07 -53.60
N GLN A 67 -32.08 23.60 -52.45
CA GLN A 67 -30.83 24.35 -52.26
C GLN A 67 -29.71 23.49 -51.66
N THR A 68 -29.93 22.19 -51.44
CA THR A 68 -28.86 21.27 -51.02
C THR A 68 -27.67 21.34 -51.97
N GLY A 69 -26.47 21.46 -51.43
CA GLY A 69 -25.23 21.68 -52.19
C GLY A 69 -24.91 23.16 -52.47
N SER A 70 -25.76 24.10 -52.05
CA SER A 70 -25.43 25.54 -52.13
C SER A 70 -24.17 25.84 -51.34
N ILE A 71 -23.18 26.49 -51.97
CA ILE A 71 -21.95 26.94 -51.31
C ILE A 71 -22.01 28.45 -51.13
N VAL A 72 -21.70 28.91 -49.91
CA VAL A 72 -21.56 30.32 -49.58
C VAL A 72 -20.27 30.53 -48.78
N TYR A 73 -19.78 31.77 -48.80
CA TYR A 73 -18.75 32.21 -47.87
C TYR A 73 -19.42 33.03 -46.76
N ALA A 74 -19.49 32.51 -45.55
CA ALA A 74 -19.91 33.29 -44.40
C ALA A 74 -18.81 34.30 -44.05
N THR A 75 -19.15 35.59 -43.95
CA THR A 75 -18.18 36.65 -43.59
C THR A 75 -18.06 36.88 -42.09
N SER A 76 -18.96 36.32 -41.29
CA SER A 76 -18.98 36.34 -39.82
C SER A 76 -19.88 35.21 -39.29
N ALA A 77 -19.78 34.92 -37.98
CA ALA A 77 -20.62 33.94 -37.31
C ALA A 77 -22.11 34.32 -37.37
N SER A 78 -22.99 33.31 -37.27
CA SER A 78 -24.43 33.52 -37.03
C SER A 78 -24.68 33.72 -35.54
N SER A 79 -25.63 34.60 -35.20
CA SER A 79 -26.06 34.83 -33.81
C SER A 79 -26.67 33.61 -33.12
N ASP A 80 -27.04 32.57 -33.88
CA ASP A 80 -27.58 31.30 -33.38
C ASP A 80 -26.67 30.10 -33.63
N ALA A 81 -25.38 30.34 -33.88
CA ALA A 81 -24.38 29.28 -33.90
C ALA A 81 -24.41 28.50 -32.57
N GLY A 82 -24.37 27.18 -32.63
CA GLY A 82 -24.48 26.29 -31.47
C GLY A 82 -25.89 26.12 -30.89
N VAL A 83 -26.90 26.83 -31.39
CA VAL A 83 -28.30 26.66 -30.96
C VAL A 83 -28.91 25.44 -31.63
N ALA A 84 -29.36 24.47 -30.84
CA ALA A 84 -29.98 23.25 -31.35
C ALA A 84 -31.19 23.55 -32.26
N ALA A 85 -31.34 22.75 -33.32
CA ALA A 85 -32.43 22.82 -34.29
C ALA A 85 -32.47 24.05 -35.23
N THR A 86 -31.42 24.88 -35.30
CA THR A 86 -31.26 25.90 -36.36
C THR A 86 -30.47 25.34 -37.55
N LYS A 87 -30.75 25.77 -38.78
CA LYS A 87 -29.94 25.35 -39.94
C LYS A 87 -28.54 25.97 -39.91
N THR A 88 -28.38 27.11 -39.23
CA THR A 88 -27.13 27.86 -39.10
C THR A 88 -26.29 27.45 -37.89
N ILE A 89 -26.66 26.36 -37.20
CA ILE A 89 -25.99 25.86 -35.98
C ILE A 89 -24.47 25.74 -36.11
N ASN A 90 -23.92 25.39 -37.28
CA ASN A 90 -22.48 25.24 -37.46
C ASN A 90 -21.78 26.50 -38.03
N ILE A 91 -22.48 27.62 -38.31
CA ILE A 91 -21.85 28.85 -38.83
C ILE A 91 -21.28 29.68 -37.67
N ASP A 92 -20.22 29.20 -37.05
CA ASP A 92 -19.61 29.78 -35.84
C ASP A 92 -18.49 30.80 -36.13
N ARG A 93 -18.10 30.96 -37.40
CA ARG A 93 -17.04 31.86 -37.86
C ARG A 93 -17.11 32.10 -39.37
N ALA A 94 -16.32 33.06 -39.86
CA ALA A 94 -16.15 33.28 -41.29
C ALA A 94 -15.50 32.06 -41.98
N GLY A 95 -15.99 31.67 -43.15
CA GLY A 95 -15.48 30.52 -43.89
C GLY A 95 -16.41 30.04 -44.99
N TYR A 96 -16.00 29.01 -45.73
CA TYR A 96 -16.86 28.36 -46.70
C TYR A 96 -17.79 27.36 -46.01
N TYR A 97 -19.07 27.45 -46.37
CA TYR A 97 -20.11 26.54 -45.90
C TYR A 97 -20.91 26.02 -47.08
N TYR A 98 -21.34 24.75 -47.00
CA TYR A 98 -22.34 24.20 -47.90
C TYR A 98 -23.59 23.81 -47.15
N PHE A 99 -24.76 23.99 -47.77
CA PHE A 99 -26.02 23.53 -47.20
C PHE A 99 -26.21 22.04 -47.49
N ASP A 100 -26.29 21.20 -46.47
CA ASP A 100 -26.44 19.74 -46.65
C ASP A 100 -27.90 19.28 -46.85
N GLY A 101 -28.84 20.24 -46.90
CA GLY A 101 -30.28 19.98 -46.97
C GLY A 101 -30.98 20.11 -45.63
N THR A 102 -30.23 20.11 -44.53
CA THR A 102 -30.73 20.28 -43.16
C THR A 102 -30.07 21.44 -42.46
N VAL A 103 -28.74 21.51 -42.48
CA VAL A 103 -27.93 22.54 -41.83
C VAL A 103 -26.78 22.96 -42.75
N TRP A 104 -26.18 24.10 -42.44
CA TRP A 104 -24.94 24.53 -43.05
C TRP A 104 -23.76 23.79 -42.43
N GLN A 105 -22.88 23.22 -43.26
CA GLN A 105 -21.68 22.50 -42.85
C GLN A 105 -20.45 23.30 -43.28
N ASN A 106 -19.47 23.41 -42.39
CA ASN A 106 -18.20 24.04 -42.71
C ASN A 106 -17.41 23.12 -43.66
N VAL A 107 -16.81 23.68 -44.71
CA VAL A 107 -16.02 22.93 -45.69
C VAL A 107 -14.69 22.43 -45.11
N ASN A 108 -14.15 23.09 -44.08
CA ASN A 108 -12.90 22.73 -43.40
C ASN A 108 -13.17 21.90 -42.13
N GLY A 109 -13.89 20.78 -42.25
CA GLY A 109 -14.49 20.00 -41.16
C GLY A 109 -13.57 19.21 -40.21
N ASN A 110 -12.37 19.69 -39.89
CA ASN A 110 -11.43 18.98 -39.00
C ASN A 110 -11.58 19.34 -37.52
N ASP A 111 -12.72 19.89 -37.10
CA ASP A 111 -12.93 20.32 -35.71
C ASP A 111 -13.63 19.25 -34.87
N TRP A 112 -13.16 19.06 -33.64
CA TRP A 112 -13.90 18.37 -32.60
C TRP A 112 -15.10 19.22 -32.15
N LYS A 113 -16.32 18.82 -32.50
CA LYS A 113 -17.53 19.51 -32.04
C LYS A 113 -17.71 19.30 -30.53
N ILE A 114 -17.97 20.39 -29.80
CA ILE A 114 -18.23 20.38 -28.35
C ILE A 114 -19.51 19.62 -27.95
N THR A 115 -20.39 19.36 -28.91
CA THR A 115 -21.64 18.59 -28.74
C THR A 115 -21.49 17.11 -29.12
N GLY A 116 -20.28 16.67 -29.52
CA GLY A 116 -20.01 15.32 -29.96
C GLY A 116 -20.12 15.11 -31.48
N ASN A 117 -19.46 14.07 -31.97
CA ASN A 117 -19.42 13.70 -33.39
C ASN A 117 -20.21 12.39 -33.59
N ASN A 118 -21.12 12.33 -34.57
CA ASN A 118 -21.96 11.14 -34.81
C ASN A 118 -21.32 10.10 -35.76
N ASN A 119 -20.19 10.40 -36.38
CA ASN A 119 -19.49 9.54 -37.36
C ASN A 119 -17.98 9.46 -37.09
N ILE A 120 -17.62 8.98 -35.90
CA ILE A 120 -16.22 8.92 -35.46
C ILE A 120 -15.54 7.66 -36.00
N ASN A 121 -14.45 7.84 -36.73
CA ASN A 121 -13.49 6.79 -37.09
C ASN A 121 -12.21 7.00 -36.27
N ALA A 122 -11.83 5.99 -35.47
CA ALA A 122 -10.69 6.04 -34.55
C ALA A 122 -9.33 6.25 -35.24
N ASP A 123 -9.20 5.90 -36.53
CA ASP A 123 -7.93 6.01 -37.27
C ASP A 123 -7.63 7.44 -37.73
N ILE A 124 -8.66 8.28 -37.88
CA ILE A 124 -8.53 9.63 -38.47
C ILE A 124 -9.07 10.75 -37.57
N HIS A 125 -9.94 10.43 -36.60
CA HIS A 125 -10.48 11.40 -35.65
C HIS A 125 -9.87 11.15 -34.26
N PHE A 126 -8.86 11.94 -33.92
CA PHE A 126 -8.19 11.90 -32.62
C PHE A 126 -7.91 13.32 -32.12
N LEU A 127 -7.72 13.46 -30.81
CA LEU A 127 -7.18 14.68 -30.20
C LEU A 127 -5.69 14.42 -29.96
N GLY A 128 -4.83 14.93 -30.84
CA GLY A 128 -3.41 14.59 -30.84
C GLY A 128 -2.64 15.12 -32.03
N THR A 129 -1.48 14.52 -32.29
CA THR A 129 -0.57 14.89 -33.38
C THR A 129 -0.29 13.68 -34.29
N THR A 130 0.06 13.91 -35.56
CA THR A 130 0.45 12.85 -36.53
C THR A 130 1.95 12.77 -36.79
N ASN A 131 2.74 13.67 -36.20
CA ASN A 131 4.14 13.90 -36.55
C ASN A 131 5.13 13.63 -35.40
N ASP A 132 4.72 12.80 -34.42
CA ASP A 132 5.53 12.44 -33.22
C ASP A 132 6.07 13.67 -32.46
N VAL A 133 5.21 14.69 -32.33
CA VAL A 133 5.46 15.89 -31.51
C VAL A 133 4.50 15.90 -30.33
N ASP A 134 4.96 16.39 -29.18
CA ASP A 134 4.16 16.54 -27.96
C ASP A 134 2.77 17.15 -28.22
N LEU A 135 1.72 16.51 -27.71
CA LEU A 135 0.41 17.14 -27.55
C LEU A 135 0.44 17.99 -26.28
N VAL A 136 0.23 19.31 -26.38
CA VAL A 136 0.29 20.22 -25.21
C VAL A 136 -1.09 20.80 -24.91
N PHE A 137 -1.55 20.64 -23.67
CA PHE A 137 -2.76 21.29 -23.14
C PHE A 137 -2.39 22.63 -22.50
N ARG A 138 -3.11 23.70 -22.82
CA ARG A 138 -2.88 25.05 -22.26
C ARG A 138 -4.15 25.68 -21.72
N ARG A 139 -4.01 26.59 -20.76
CA ARG A 139 -5.05 27.48 -20.25
C ARG A 139 -4.49 28.88 -20.16
N ASN A 140 -5.04 29.82 -20.94
CA ASN A 140 -4.54 31.20 -21.00
C ASN A 140 -3.02 31.24 -21.29
N ASP A 141 -2.58 30.51 -22.32
CA ASP A 141 -1.17 30.31 -22.71
C ASP A 141 -0.24 29.65 -21.68
N ILE A 142 -0.76 29.23 -20.53
CA ILE A 142 -0.01 28.48 -19.52
C ILE A 142 -0.20 26.98 -19.76
N GLN A 143 0.89 26.21 -19.82
CA GLN A 143 0.84 24.75 -19.91
C GLN A 143 0.07 24.15 -18.73
N ALA A 144 -0.93 23.34 -19.03
CA ALA A 144 -1.79 22.63 -18.10
C ALA A 144 -1.71 21.10 -18.27
N GLY A 145 -0.83 20.61 -19.14
CA GLY A 145 -0.58 19.19 -19.37
C GLY A 145 0.12 18.96 -20.71
N TRP A 146 0.63 17.75 -20.93
CA TRP A 146 1.17 17.30 -22.20
C TRP A 146 1.27 15.78 -22.28
N VAL A 147 1.27 15.23 -23.49
CA VAL A 147 1.58 13.82 -23.78
C VAL A 147 2.76 13.80 -24.72
N SER A 148 3.83 13.10 -24.35
CA SER A 148 5.07 13.07 -25.12
C SER A 148 5.08 11.98 -26.21
N PRO A 149 5.95 12.11 -27.23
CA PRO A 149 6.31 11.11 -28.23
C PRO A 149 6.64 9.71 -27.70
N ALA A 150 6.56 8.72 -28.60
CA ALA A 150 6.75 7.31 -28.28
C ALA A 150 8.13 6.96 -27.70
N GLY A 151 9.16 7.78 -27.93
CA GLY A 151 10.52 7.57 -27.37
C GLY A 151 10.74 8.16 -25.96
N VAL A 152 9.84 9.03 -25.49
CA VAL A 152 9.94 9.70 -24.17
C VAL A 152 8.86 9.19 -23.21
N GLN A 153 7.65 8.93 -23.68
CA GLN A 153 6.56 8.28 -22.93
C GLN A 153 6.23 8.93 -21.56
N ASN A 154 6.42 10.24 -21.44
CA ASN A 154 5.93 11.05 -20.34
C ASN A 154 4.47 11.48 -20.59
N THR A 155 3.68 11.55 -19.53
CA THR A 155 2.30 12.05 -19.55
C THR A 155 2.07 12.99 -18.38
N ALA A 156 1.52 14.17 -18.63
CA ALA A 156 1.24 15.16 -17.61
C ALA A 156 -0.15 15.78 -17.78
N PHE A 157 -0.90 15.89 -16.69
CA PHE A 157 -2.18 16.57 -16.63
C PHE A 157 -2.28 17.39 -15.34
N GLY A 158 -2.35 18.71 -15.45
CA GLY A 158 -2.38 19.64 -14.33
C GLY A 158 -1.43 20.82 -14.53
N THR A 159 -1.78 21.97 -13.96
CA THR A 159 -0.91 23.14 -13.98
C THR A 159 0.37 22.84 -13.19
N LEU A 160 1.54 23.13 -13.79
CA LEU A 160 2.87 22.81 -13.27
C LEU A 160 3.15 21.30 -13.07
N ALA A 161 2.29 20.41 -13.57
CA ALA A 161 2.57 18.98 -13.57
C ALA A 161 3.66 18.67 -14.60
N LEU A 162 4.75 18.04 -14.16
CA LEU A 162 5.90 17.62 -14.97
C LEU A 162 6.24 18.65 -16.08
N PRO A 163 6.73 19.86 -15.74
CA PRO A 163 6.93 20.91 -16.73
C PRO A 163 7.87 20.45 -17.84
N ARG A 164 7.42 20.54 -19.09
CA ARG A 164 8.19 20.06 -20.25
C ARG A 164 9.58 20.69 -20.32
N ALA A 165 9.70 21.97 -19.93
CA ALA A 165 10.96 22.69 -19.96
C ALA A 165 11.99 22.24 -18.91
N THR A 166 11.57 21.55 -17.84
CA THR A 166 12.50 21.09 -16.80
C THR A 166 13.07 19.71 -17.11
N VAL A 167 12.33 18.87 -17.85
CA VAL A 167 12.72 17.50 -18.19
C VAL A 167 13.75 17.50 -19.33
N THR A 168 15.00 17.15 -19.05
CA THR A 168 16.08 17.10 -20.05
C THR A 168 16.27 15.71 -20.65
N THR A 169 16.24 14.65 -19.82
CA THR A 169 16.44 13.24 -20.26
C THR A 169 15.53 12.22 -19.57
N GLY A 170 14.61 12.68 -18.71
CA GLY A 170 13.66 11.82 -18.01
C GLY A 170 12.55 11.27 -18.91
N ASN A 171 12.31 9.96 -18.90
CA ASN A 171 11.29 9.27 -19.69
C ASN A 171 10.37 8.39 -18.81
N PHE A 172 9.23 7.96 -19.36
CA PHE A 172 8.23 7.10 -18.68
C PHE A 172 7.60 7.68 -17.41
N ASN A 173 7.52 8.99 -17.27
CA ASN A 173 6.95 9.64 -16.09
C ASN A 173 5.48 10.01 -16.29
N GLY A 174 4.62 9.68 -15.33
CA GLY A 174 3.23 10.14 -15.27
C GLY A 174 3.04 11.17 -14.16
N ALA A 175 2.39 12.29 -14.47
CA ALA A 175 2.07 13.34 -13.50
C ALA A 175 0.62 13.79 -13.66
N ILE A 176 -0.20 13.66 -12.62
CA ILE A 176 -1.58 14.12 -12.62
C ILE A 176 -1.81 14.97 -11.37
N GLY A 177 -2.27 16.21 -11.54
CA GLY A 177 -2.51 17.14 -10.44
C GLY A 177 -1.52 18.30 -10.39
N TYR A 178 -1.85 19.31 -9.59
CA TYR A 178 -1.06 20.55 -9.52
C TYR A 178 0.35 20.29 -8.96
N ALA A 179 1.38 20.75 -9.69
CA ALA A 179 2.79 20.63 -9.31
C ALA A 179 3.29 19.19 -9.03
N ALA A 180 2.59 18.17 -9.54
CA ALA A 180 3.07 16.78 -9.50
C ALA A 180 4.33 16.63 -10.36
N LEU A 181 5.42 16.05 -9.81
CA LEU A 181 6.75 16.01 -10.48
C LEU A 181 7.25 17.39 -10.95
N GLY A 182 6.89 18.46 -10.24
CA GLY A 182 7.09 19.85 -10.68
C GLY A 182 8.54 20.28 -10.89
N LYS A 183 9.52 19.54 -10.34
CA LYS A 183 10.96 19.84 -10.45
C LYS A 183 11.78 18.76 -11.17
N LEU A 184 11.12 17.80 -11.83
CA LEU A 184 11.82 16.66 -12.44
C LEU A 184 12.71 17.12 -13.60
N THR A 185 13.96 16.67 -13.62
CA THR A 185 14.95 16.97 -14.66
C THR A 185 15.37 15.73 -15.44
N THR A 186 16.00 14.76 -14.79
CA THR A 186 16.54 13.54 -15.45
C THR A 186 15.89 12.25 -14.96
N GLY A 187 15.03 12.32 -13.95
CA GLY A 187 14.39 11.15 -13.36
C GLY A 187 13.46 10.40 -14.34
N GLN A 188 13.40 9.08 -14.23
CA GLN A 188 12.64 8.20 -15.13
C GLN A 188 11.66 7.32 -14.36
N ARG A 189 10.58 6.89 -15.02
CA ARG A 189 9.59 5.92 -14.50
C ARG A 189 8.86 6.36 -13.23
N ASN A 190 8.74 7.66 -12.98
CA ASN A 190 8.03 8.16 -11.80
C ASN A 190 6.53 8.34 -12.09
N GLN A 191 5.67 7.92 -11.18
CA GLN A 191 4.22 8.08 -11.26
C GLN A 191 3.74 8.95 -10.10
N ALA A 192 3.18 10.13 -10.39
CA ALA A 192 2.69 11.07 -9.40
C ALA A 192 1.22 11.44 -9.66
N MET A 193 0.36 11.26 -8.67
CA MET A 193 -1.04 11.61 -8.76
C MET A 193 -1.50 12.37 -7.51
N GLY A 194 -1.82 13.65 -7.64
CA GLY A 194 -2.26 14.52 -6.57
C GLY A 194 -1.59 15.90 -6.60
N ASN A 195 -1.95 16.73 -5.62
CA ASN A 195 -1.38 18.07 -5.47
C ASN A 195 -0.01 17.98 -4.75
N TYR A 196 1.04 18.55 -5.35
CA TYR A 196 2.44 18.51 -4.88
C TYR A 196 3.04 17.11 -4.68
N THR A 197 2.44 16.08 -5.27
CA THR A 197 2.94 14.70 -5.20
C THR A 197 4.29 14.57 -5.91
N LEU A 198 5.32 14.08 -5.21
CA LEU A 198 6.71 14.06 -5.70
C LEU A 198 7.19 15.43 -6.24
N GLY A 199 6.67 16.54 -5.69
CA GLY A 199 6.84 17.88 -6.26
C GLY A 199 8.28 18.40 -6.28
N GLU A 200 9.13 17.95 -5.36
CA GLU A 200 10.54 18.35 -5.28
C GLU A 200 11.51 17.37 -5.98
N LEU A 201 11.00 16.32 -6.64
CA LEU A 201 11.82 15.29 -7.27
C LEU A 201 12.56 15.86 -8.48
N THR A 202 13.89 15.69 -8.55
CA THR A 202 14.76 16.17 -9.64
C THR A 202 15.33 15.01 -10.46
N THR A 203 16.07 14.08 -9.84
CA THR A 203 16.81 13.01 -10.56
C THR A 203 16.41 11.59 -10.17
N GLY A 204 15.55 11.43 -9.17
CA GLY A 204 15.13 10.12 -8.69
C GLY A 204 14.33 9.30 -9.71
N LEU A 205 14.44 7.98 -9.64
CA LEU A 205 13.88 7.03 -10.58
C LEU A 205 12.80 6.15 -9.93
N SER A 206 11.81 5.71 -10.71
CA SER A 206 10.86 4.66 -10.32
C SER A 206 10.12 4.91 -9.00
N ASN A 207 9.74 6.16 -8.72
CA ASN A 207 8.92 6.50 -7.57
C ASN A 207 7.43 6.52 -7.92
N VAL A 208 6.58 5.97 -7.05
CA VAL A 208 5.13 6.06 -7.11
C VAL A 208 4.65 6.97 -5.98
N GLY A 209 3.91 8.01 -6.30
CA GLY A 209 3.29 8.94 -5.37
C GLY A 209 1.81 9.10 -5.69
N ILE A 210 0.93 8.91 -4.71
CA ILE A 210 -0.52 9.10 -4.87
C ILE A 210 -1.06 9.79 -3.62
N GLY A 211 -1.64 10.98 -3.75
CA GLY A 211 -2.22 11.76 -2.65
C GLY A 211 -1.56 13.13 -2.46
N ASN A 212 -2.27 14.05 -1.79
CA ASN A 212 -1.79 15.42 -1.54
C ASN A 212 -0.48 15.41 -0.74
N GLY A 213 0.60 15.93 -1.33
CA GLY A 213 1.91 16.01 -0.71
C GLY A 213 2.63 14.66 -0.52
N ALA A 214 2.16 13.57 -1.12
CA ALA A 214 2.83 12.27 -1.03
C ALA A 214 4.23 12.33 -1.67
N GLY A 215 5.27 11.98 -0.90
CA GLY A 215 6.67 12.05 -1.33
C GLY A 215 7.15 13.48 -1.69
N ARG A 216 6.43 14.53 -1.26
CA ARG A 216 6.65 15.91 -1.75
C ARG A 216 8.10 16.37 -1.67
N THR A 217 8.81 16.03 -0.61
CA THR A 217 10.17 16.50 -0.32
C THR A 217 11.27 15.57 -0.86
N ILE A 218 10.92 14.49 -1.56
CA ILE A 218 11.92 13.60 -2.17
C ILE A 218 12.58 14.36 -3.32
N THR A 219 13.90 14.47 -3.30
CA THR A 219 14.67 15.21 -4.33
C THR A 219 15.37 14.27 -5.31
N THR A 220 16.28 13.42 -4.84
CA THR A 220 17.10 12.54 -5.71
C THR A 220 16.84 11.04 -5.48
N ALA A 221 16.01 10.69 -4.48
CA ALA A 221 15.81 9.29 -4.12
C ALA A 221 14.90 8.55 -5.11
N SER A 222 15.10 7.24 -5.19
CA SER A 222 14.51 6.34 -6.17
C SER A 222 13.80 5.16 -5.50
N HIS A 223 12.90 4.51 -6.24
CA HIS A 223 12.22 3.27 -5.85
C HIS A 223 11.28 3.40 -4.66
N ASN A 224 10.67 4.56 -4.45
CA ASN A 224 9.69 4.74 -3.37
C ASN A 224 8.26 4.50 -3.81
N THR A 225 7.42 4.02 -2.91
CA THR A 225 5.96 4.03 -3.03
C THR A 225 5.38 4.86 -1.90
N ALA A 226 4.69 5.95 -2.20
CA ALA A 226 4.08 6.86 -1.24
C ALA A 226 2.60 7.07 -1.61
N ILE A 227 1.68 6.42 -0.89
CA ILE A 227 0.24 6.45 -1.16
C ILE A 227 -0.49 6.96 0.08
N GLY A 228 -1.12 8.12 0.00
CA GLY A 228 -1.81 8.79 1.10
C GLY A 228 -1.37 10.24 1.26
N GLU A 229 -2.23 11.08 1.87
CA GLU A 229 -1.88 12.48 2.16
C GLU A 229 -0.59 12.54 2.98
N ARG A 230 0.43 13.25 2.46
CA ARG A 230 1.75 13.45 3.09
C ARG A 230 2.47 12.15 3.50
N ALA A 231 2.13 11.02 2.88
CA ALA A 231 2.91 9.79 3.00
C ALA A 231 4.33 10.04 2.49
N LEU A 232 5.36 9.63 3.24
CA LEU A 232 6.77 9.85 2.91
C LEU A 232 7.13 11.34 2.67
N GLU A 233 6.43 12.27 3.32
CA GLU A 233 6.84 13.69 3.35
C GLU A 233 7.95 13.85 4.39
N GLY A 234 9.20 14.04 3.96
CA GLY A 234 10.37 14.23 4.81
C GLY A 234 10.40 15.57 5.58
N GLY A 235 11.20 15.63 6.65
CA GLY A 235 11.26 16.77 7.58
C GLY A 235 12.20 17.90 7.16
N SER A 236 13.23 17.59 6.38
CA SER A 236 14.16 18.56 5.81
C SER A 236 14.75 18.02 4.49
N SER A 237 15.14 18.95 3.61
CA SER A 237 15.67 18.68 2.28
C SER A 237 16.88 17.75 2.33
N ALA A 238 16.89 16.75 1.46
CA ALA A 238 17.95 15.77 1.24
C ALA A 238 18.04 14.67 2.30
N ALA A 239 17.33 13.57 2.05
CA ALA A 239 17.66 12.33 2.71
C ALA A 239 17.48 11.12 1.80
N LEU A 240 18.41 10.18 1.98
CA LEU A 240 18.54 8.85 1.39
C LEU A 240 17.30 8.01 1.67
N GLN A 241 16.18 8.41 1.09
CA GLN A 241 14.90 7.72 1.19
C GLN A 241 14.75 6.82 -0.04
N ASN A 242 15.70 5.93 -0.33
CA ASN A 242 15.52 5.01 -1.45
C ASN A 242 14.70 3.80 -0.98
N GLY A 243 13.85 3.26 -1.83
CA GLY A 243 13.22 1.95 -1.57
C GLY A 243 12.14 1.95 -0.48
N ASN A 244 11.60 3.09 -0.04
CA ASN A 244 10.57 3.11 1.02
C ASN A 244 9.17 2.80 0.46
N THR A 245 8.35 2.08 1.23
CA THR A 245 6.93 1.86 0.94
C THR A 245 6.10 2.47 2.07
N ALA A 246 5.44 3.60 1.82
CA ALA A 246 4.56 4.30 2.75
C ALA A 246 3.14 4.33 2.19
N ILE A 247 2.20 3.64 2.84
CA ILE A 247 0.80 3.57 2.42
C ILE A 247 -0.09 3.92 3.62
N GLY A 248 -0.81 5.03 3.52
CA GLY A 248 -1.63 5.61 4.59
C GLY A 248 -1.33 7.10 4.78
N LYS A 249 -2.31 7.87 5.28
CA LYS A 249 -2.09 9.29 5.60
C LYS A 249 -0.92 9.44 6.58
N GLU A 250 0.04 10.28 6.21
CA GLU A 250 1.28 10.59 6.93
C GLU A 250 2.07 9.34 7.37
N ALA A 251 1.92 8.22 6.68
CA ALA A 251 2.77 7.06 6.87
C ALA A 251 4.22 7.43 6.52
N LEU A 252 5.17 7.07 7.38
CA LEU A 252 6.60 7.37 7.22
C LEU A 252 6.93 8.86 7.03
N ARG A 253 6.04 9.75 7.52
CA ARG A 253 6.30 11.19 7.50
C ARG A 253 7.51 11.51 8.39
N TYR A 254 8.34 12.42 7.90
CA TYR A 254 9.61 12.82 8.50
C TYR A 254 10.68 11.72 8.51
N SER A 255 10.72 10.88 7.48
CA SER A 255 11.79 9.89 7.32
C SER A 255 12.96 10.40 6.49
N SER A 256 14.15 9.96 6.87
CA SER A 256 15.40 10.13 6.12
C SER A 256 16.09 8.79 5.80
N GLY A 257 15.63 7.68 6.40
CA GLY A 257 16.10 6.32 6.11
C GLY A 257 15.54 5.73 4.82
N SER A 258 16.22 4.67 4.34
CA SER A 258 15.87 3.88 3.16
C SER A 258 15.16 2.57 3.53
N ASN A 259 14.49 1.96 2.56
CA ASN A 259 13.95 0.60 2.63
C ASN A 259 12.97 0.34 3.79
N ASN A 260 12.31 1.38 4.31
CA ASN A 260 11.29 1.26 5.34
C ASN A 260 9.93 0.95 4.72
N VAL A 261 9.15 0.10 5.39
CA VAL A 261 7.75 -0.21 5.05
C VAL A 261 6.86 0.36 6.16
N ALA A 262 5.96 1.27 5.81
CA ALA A 262 4.95 1.81 6.69
C ALA A 262 3.57 1.63 6.04
N LEU A 263 2.70 0.84 6.66
CA LEU A 263 1.34 0.60 6.16
C LEU A 263 0.32 0.92 7.25
N GLY A 264 -0.42 2.01 7.09
CA GLY A 264 -1.48 2.45 8.01
C GLY A 264 -1.51 3.96 8.22
N TYR A 265 -2.64 4.48 8.70
CA TYR A 265 -2.79 5.88 9.13
C TYR A 265 -1.74 6.18 10.23
N PHE A 266 -0.83 7.13 9.99
CA PHE A 266 0.25 7.49 10.92
C PHE A 266 1.20 6.32 11.29
N ALA A 267 1.33 5.31 10.43
CA ALA A 267 2.31 4.24 10.62
C ALA A 267 3.75 4.80 10.47
N ALA A 268 4.61 4.53 11.45
CA ALA A 268 5.95 5.10 11.60
C ALA A 268 5.98 6.61 11.33
N ARG A 269 5.10 7.39 11.97
CA ARG A 269 5.14 8.86 11.84
C ARG A 269 6.17 9.44 12.80
N GLY A 270 7.12 10.24 12.30
CA GLY A 270 7.98 11.06 13.15
C GLY A 270 7.17 12.10 13.93
N THR A 271 7.66 12.50 15.11
CA THR A 271 6.95 13.44 16.00
C THR A 271 6.98 14.88 15.50
N ASP A 272 8.03 15.26 14.76
CA ASP A 272 8.19 16.56 14.09
C ASP A 272 9.26 16.49 12.98
N ASN A 273 9.48 17.61 12.27
CA ASN A 273 10.49 17.73 11.22
C ASN A 273 11.95 17.57 11.74
N ASN A 274 12.18 17.59 13.05
CA ASN A 274 13.50 17.55 13.68
C ASN A 274 13.84 16.13 14.18
N THR A 275 12.82 15.35 14.52
CA THR A 275 12.90 13.97 14.99
C THR A 275 12.71 13.02 13.80
N LEU A 276 13.70 13.03 12.91
CA LEU A 276 13.68 12.27 11.68
C LEU A 276 13.78 10.76 11.96
N ILE A 277 13.07 9.97 11.17
CA ILE A 277 13.28 8.52 11.09
C ILE A 277 14.51 8.27 10.23
N THR A 278 15.70 8.27 10.85
CA THR A 278 16.97 8.03 10.17
C THR A 278 17.26 6.53 10.00
N GLY A 279 16.59 5.67 10.78
CA GLY A 279 16.67 4.23 10.67
C GLY A 279 16.15 3.70 9.33
N SER A 280 16.80 2.66 8.80
CA SER A 280 16.46 2.00 7.53
C SER A 280 15.95 0.58 7.75
N ASN A 281 15.35 -0.05 6.73
CA ASN A 281 14.85 -1.44 6.79
C ASN A 281 13.82 -1.71 7.93
N ASN A 282 13.11 -0.68 8.39
CA ASN A 282 12.09 -0.81 9.42
C ASN A 282 10.73 -1.15 8.80
N ILE A 283 9.92 -1.94 9.49
CA ILE A 283 8.57 -2.32 9.09
C ILE A 283 7.62 -1.87 10.21
N ALA A 284 6.68 -0.98 9.89
CA ALA A 284 5.60 -0.56 10.75
C ALA A 284 4.26 -0.80 10.05
N ILE A 285 3.46 -1.71 10.56
CA ILE A 285 2.18 -2.08 9.95
C ILE A 285 1.08 -1.93 10.99
N GLY A 286 0.08 -1.11 10.67
CA GLY A 286 -1.04 -0.77 11.52
C GLY A 286 -1.19 0.74 11.71
N ALA A 287 -2.40 1.19 12.06
CA ALA A 287 -2.65 2.58 12.37
C ALA A 287 -1.92 3.00 13.66
N ASN A 288 -1.35 4.21 13.65
CA ASN A 288 -0.60 4.84 14.74
C ASN A 288 0.54 3.99 15.31
N GLN A 289 1.07 3.02 14.54
CA GLN A 289 2.21 2.24 14.99
C GLN A 289 3.47 3.09 14.93
N THR A 290 4.20 3.17 16.03
CA THR A 290 5.49 3.87 16.09
C THR A 290 6.63 2.86 16.00
N LEU A 291 7.78 3.30 15.50
CA LEU A 291 9.01 2.55 15.74
C LEU A 291 9.40 2.74 17.22
N ALA A 292 10.07 1.75 17.81
CA ALA A 292 10.52 1.86 19.19
C ALA A 292 11.57 2.98 19.35
N ASN A 293 12.42 3.17 18.33
CA ASN A 293 13.36 4.28 18.24
C ASN A 293 13.51 4.73 16.78
N PHE A 294 13.31 6.02 16.49
CA PHE A 294 13.35 6.54 15.13
C PHE A 294 14.74 6.50 14.46
N GLY A 295 15.82 6.41 15.25
CA GLY A 295 17.20 6.38 14.74
C GLY A 295 17.75 5.02 14.35
N THR A 296 17.06 3.93 14.70
CA THR A 296 17.57 2.56 14.55
C THR A 296 16.97 1.84 13.35
N SER A 297 17.76 0.97 12.72
CA SER A 297 17.34 0.17 11.56
C SER A 297 16.81 -1.21 11.98
N ASN A 298 16.13 -1.90 11.05
CA ASN A 298 15.69 -3.30 11.19
C ASN A 298 14.67 -3.56 12.32
N GLN A 299 13.84 -2.57 12.64
CA GLN A 299 12.74 -2.72 13.59
C GLN A 299 11.50 -3.27 12.90
N LEU A 300 10.76 -4.12 13.60
CA LEU A 300 9.47 -4.64 13.17
C LEU A 300 8.42 -4.29 14.22
N ASN A 301 7.43 -3.49 13.84
CA ASN A 301 6.24 -3.25 14.64
C ASN A 301 5.00 -3.54 13.79
N ILE A 302 4.33 -4.66 14.07
CA ILE A 302 3.04 -5.02 13.47
C ILE A 302 1.99 -5.00 14.57
N GLY A 303 1.14 -3.97 14.55
CA GLY A 303 -0.01 -3.86 15.46
C GLY A 303 0.34 -3.91 16.95
N GLY A 304 1.57 -3.56 17.34
CA GLY A 304 2.03 -3.45 18.73
C GLY A 304 2.14 -4.75 19.54
N ALA A 305 1.76 -5.93 19.03
CA ALA A 305 1.50 -7.09 19.89
C ALA A 305 1.80 -8.47 19.29
N ILE A 306 2.06 -8.59 17.99
CA ILE A 306 2.01 -9.88 17.29
C ILE A 306 3.23 -10.04 16.41
N PHE A 307 3.95 -11.14 16.61
CA PHE A 307 5.16 -11.43 15.83
C PHE A 307 5.12 -12.85 15.30
N GLY A 308 4.99 -13.05 13.99
CA GLY A 308 5.18 -14.39 13.41
C GLY A 308 6.62 -14.68 12.99
N THR A 309 7.04 -15.95 13.01
CA THR A 309 8.29 -16.51 12.46
C THR A 309 8.00 -17.82 11.72
N GLY A 310 8.93 -18.35 10.91
CA GLY A 310 8.84 -19.66 10.24
C GLY A 310 7.71 -19.92 9.22
N LEU A 311 6.96 -18.89 8.79
CA LEU A 311 5.79 -18.91 7.88
C LEU A 311 6.07 -19.44 6.44
N THR A 312 6.69 -20.61 6.26
CA THR A 312 7.24 -21.08 4.97
C THR A 312 6.50 -22.27 4.36
N GLY A 313 5.30 -22.58 4.85
CA GLY A 313 4.50 -23.68 4.36
C GLY A 313 3.71 -23.37 3.09
N SER A 314 3.23 -24.42 2.44
CA SER A 314 2.25 -24.36 1.35
C SER A 314 0.81 -24.31 1.92
N VAL A 315 -0.20 -23.95 1.12
CA VAL A 315 -1.64 -23.98 1.51
C VAL A 315 -2.11 -25.33 2.06
N THR A 316 -1.43 -26.43 1.70
CA THR A 316 -1.73 -27.78 2.19
C THR A 316 -0.72 -28.29 3.23
N ALA A 317 0.35 -27.53 3.51
CA ALA A 317 1.38 -27.87 4.49
C ALA A 317 2.00 -26.60 5.13
N PRO A 318 1.32 -25.94 6.09
CA PRO A 318 1.80 -24.74 6.77
C PRO A 318 3.02 -25.02 7.68
N ALA A 319 3.97 -24.08 7.72
CA ALA A 319 5.12 -24.06 8.64
C ALA A 319 5.18 -22.67 9.28
N GLY A 320 5.61 -22.54 10.56
CA GLY A 320 5.88 -21.26 11.23
C GLY A 320 5.39 -21.09 12.67
N ASN A 321 6.05 -20.19 13.41
CA ASN A 321 5.89 -19.94 14.83
C ASN A 321 5.35 -18.54 15.16
N ILE A 322 4.27 -18.48 15.91
CA ILE A 322 3.54 -17.38 16.55
C ILE A 322 4.14 -16.74 17.84
N GLY A 323 4.67 -15.54 17.89
CA GLY A 323 5.00 -14.78 19.09
C GLY A 323 3.80 -13.98 19.49
N ILE A 324 3.25 -14.32 20.66
CA ILE A 324 1.93 -13.88 21.09
C ILE A 324 2.02 -13.38 22.52
N GLY A 325 1.65 -12.11 22.75
CA GLY A 325 1.80 -11.45 24.05
C GLY A 325 3.25 -11.19 24.45
N THR A 326 4.15 -11.83 23.71
CA THR A 326 5.44 -11.34 23.30
C THR A 326 5.39 -11.05 21.82
N ALA A 327 6.14 -10.01 21.54
CA ALA A 327 6.66 -9.71 20.25
C ALA A 327 7.69 -10.75 19.71
N ALA A 328 7.66 -12.03 20.12
CA ALA A 328 8.65 -13.01 19.69
C ALA A 328 8.26 -14.43 20.15
N PRO A 329 7.93 -15.40 19.29
CA PRO A 329 7.65 -16.83 19.58
C PRO A 329 8.80 -17.58 20.28
N ALA A 330 8.58 -18.59 21.15
CA ALA A 330 9.60 -19.51 21.75
C ALA A 330 9.21 -20.99 21.56
N ASN A 331 8.03 -21.25 21.02
CA ASN A 331 7.67 -22.48 20.30
C ASN A 331 7.11 -22.03 18.93
N PRO A 332 6.53 -22.91 18.07
CA PRO A 332 5.45 -22.54 17.12
C PRO A 332 4.43 -21.55 17.67
N LEU A 333 4.48 -21.39 18.97
CA LEU A 333 3.95 -20.34 19.77
C LEU A 333 4.95 -19.94 20.92
N HIS A 334 5.52 -18.73 21.01
CA HIS A 334 5.92 -18.21 22.35
C HIS A 334 4.66 -17.70 22.92
N ILE A 335 4.71 -17.88 24.22
CA ILE A 335 3.70 -17.45 25.10
C ILE A 335 4.50 -16.72 26.15
N VAL A 336 4.72 -15.45 25.86
CA VAL A 336 4.58 -14.56 26.99
C VAL A 336 3.09 -14.40 27.10
N GLY A 337 2.51 -15.24 27.95
CA GLY A 337 1.09 -15.21 28.21
C GLY A 337 0.82 -13.93 28.98
N PRO A 338 -0.09 -13.07 28.52
CA PRO A 338 -0.76 -12.17 29.43
C PRO A 338 -1.59 -13.07 30.39
N GLY A 339 -0.98 -13.64 31.46
CA GLY A 339 -1.65 -14.63 32.35
C GLY A 339 -0.85 -15.57 33.29
N GLY A 340 0.45 -15.92 33.07
CA GLY A 340 1.31 -16.46 34.17
C GLY A 340 2.26 -17.66 33.98
N VAL A 341 2.12 -18.52 32.96
CA VAL A 341 3.07 -19.64 32.72
C VAL A 341 3.91 -19.39 31.46
N SER A 342 5.24 -19.38 31.61
CA SER A 342 6.23 -18.97 30.61
C SER A 342 7.57 -19.71 30.85
N ALA A 343 8.33 -20.08 29.81
CA ALA A 343 9.56 -20.88 29.96
C ALA A 343 10.73 -20.46 29.04
N VAL A 344 11.96 -20.44 29.62
CA VAL A 344 13.24 -19.89 29.07
C VAL A 344 14.45 -20.81 29.37
N ARG A 345 15.46 -20.90 28.48
CA ARG A 345 16.63 -21.83 28.53
C ARG A 345 18.02 -21.14 28.30
N ILE A 346 19.11 -21.55 29.00
CA ILE A 346 20.49 -20.94 28.95
C ILE A 346 21.65 -21.99 28.91
N GLN A 347 22.67 -21.88 28.01
CA GLN A 347 23.83 -22.82 27.87
C GLN A 347 25.20 -22.14 27.48
N ASN A 348 26.37 -22.65 27.92
CA ASN A 348 27.73 -21.99 27.78
C ASN A 348 28.49 -22.31 26.46
N ASN A 349 28.15 -23.37 25.74
CA ASN A 349 28.61 -23.61 24.37
C ASN A 349 27.54 -24.48 23.73
N PRO A 350 27.10 -24.22 22.48
CA PRO A 350 26.14 -25.08 21.81
C PRO A 350 26.52 -26.56 21.76
N THR A 351 27.80 -26.88 22.03
CA THR A 351 28.37 -28.24 22.14
C THR A 351 28.54 -28.77 23.56
N THR A 352 28.34 -27.98 24.61
CA THR A 352 28.54 -28.43 26.01
C THR A 352 27.23 -28.59 26.75
N ALA A 353 27.02 -29.78 27.33
CA ALA A 353 25.77 -30.23 27.96
C ALA A 353 25.45 -29.59 29.33
N ARG A 354 25.92 -28.37 29.61
CA ARG A 354 25.60 -27.64 30.84
C ARG A 354 24.56 -26.55 30.55
N TYR A 355 23.34 -26.68 31.07
CA TYR A 355 22.24 -25.72 30.88
C TYR A 355 21.27 -25.61 32.07
N LEU A 356 20.58 -24.48 32.10
CA LEU A 356 19.61 -24.07 33.10
C LEU A 356 18.25 -23.89 32.40
N GLU A 357 17.23 -24.56 32.94
CA GLU A 357 15.86 -24.60 32.39
C GLU A 357 14.87 -24.12 33.45
N MET A 358 14.09 -23.10 33.07
CA MET A 358 13.31 -22.30 33.99
C MET A 358 11.92 -22.12 33.41
N GLY A 359 10.95 -22.76 34.07
CA GLY A 359 9.59 -22.88 33.56
C GLY A 359 8.57 -22.99 34.66
N ALA A 360 7.38 -22.50 34.33
CA ALA A 360 6.25 -22.45 35.23
C ALA A 360 5.19 -23.46 34.77
N SER A 361 4.39 -23.94 35.70
CA SER A 361 3.14 -24.65 35.44
C SER A 361 2.12 -24.16 36.46
N ASP A 362 0.83 -24.41 36.21
CA ASP A 362 -0.28 -23.89 37.02
C ASP A 362 -0.16 -24.24 38.51
N ASN A 363 0.50 -25.37 38.79
CA ASN A 363 0.61 -25.92 40.12
C ASN A 363 2.06 -26.21 40.56
N ASN A 364 3.06 -25.85 39.76
CA ASN A 364 4.47 -26.03 40.12
C ASN A 364 5.36 -25.00 39.45
N VAL A 365 6.30 -24.47 40.22
CA VAL A 365 7.39 -23.64 39.74
C VAL A 365 8.68 -24.42 39.95
N TYR A 366 9.46 -24.58 38.88
CA TYR A 366 10.61 -25.48 38.88
C TYR A 366 11.89 -24.78 38.41
N ILE A 367 13.01 -25.16 39.05
CA ILE A 367 14.37 -24.72 38.75
C ILE A 367 15.22 -25.98 38.62
N ASP A 368 15.94 -26.13 37.51
CA ASP A 368 16.67 -27.36 37.21
C ASP A 368 18.12 -27.10 36.77
N PHE A 369 19.09 -27.76 37.43
CA PHE A 369 20.52 -27.70 37.09
C PHE A 369 20.93 -28.96 36.34
N LYS A 370 21.53 -28.82 35.14
CA LYS A 370 21.93 -29.97 34.30
C LYS A 370 23.40 -29.93 33.85
N ASN A 371 24.07 -31.09 33.81
CA ASN A 371 25.43 -31.33 33.28
C ASN A 371 25.43 -32.69 32.54
N GLY A 372 25.22 -32.71 31.23
CA GLY A 372 24.78 -33.90 30.49
C GLY A 372 23.26 -33.92 30.28
N THR A 373 22.65 -35.11 30.21
CA THR A 373 21.19 -35.31 30.15
C THR A 373 20.50 -35.32 31.51
N ASN A 374 21.25 -35.27 32.61
CA ASN A 374 20.73 -35.63 33.93
C ASN A 374 20.35 -34.41 34.76
N PHE A 375 19.16 -34.49 35.36
CA PHE A 375 18.50 -33.47 36.14
C PHE A 375 19.04 -33.50 37.58
N SER A 376 19.28 -32.34 38.19
CA SER A 376 19.81 -32.23 39.55
C SER A 376 19.06 -31.15 40.32
N SER A 377 17.75 -31.34 40.49
CA SER A 377 16.89 -30.63 41.44
C SER A 377 15.74 -31.57 41.86
N ASN A 378 15.40 -31.86 43.13
CA ASN A 378 15.74 -31.41 44.49
C ASN A 378 14.75 -30.46 45.19
N LEU A 379 14.09 -29.50 44.52
CA LEU A 379 13.12 -28.58 45.15
C LEU A 379 11.94 -28.32 44.20
N ALA A 380 10.77 -28.87 44.54
CA ALA A 380 9.53 -28.65 43.79
C ALA A 380 8.40 -28.30 44.75
N TYR A 381 7.70 -27.20 44.44
CA TYR A 381 6.53 -26.77 45.19
C TYR A 381 5.28 -27.23 44.47
N ASP A 382 4.72 -28.32 44.97
CA ASP A 382 3.45 -28.89 44.53
C ASP A 382 2.33 -28.04 45.10
N VAL A 383 2.02 -26.96 44.38
CA VAL A 383 0.99 -25.98 44.70
C VAL A 383 -0.38 -26.67 44.87
N ALA A 384 -0.63 -27.77 44.14
CA ALA A 384 -1.92 -28.47 44.17
C ALA A 384 -2.18 -29.23 45.48
N ASN A 385 -1.12 -29.66 46.15
CA ASN A 385 -1.19 -30.46 47.38
C ASN A 385 -0.62 -29.72 48.60
N ASP A 386 -0.21 -28.46 48.40
CA ASP A 386 0.46 -27.56 49.34
C ASP A 386 1.61 -28.23 50.10
N ARG A 387 2.57 -28.73 49.33
CA ARG A 387 3.71 -29.44 49.89
C ARG A 387 4.99 -29.18 49.13
N LEU A 388 6.07 -29.23 49.92
CA LEU A 388 7.41 -29.07 49.42
C LEU A 388 8.06 -30.45 49.27
N LEU A 389 8.54 -30.72 48.06
CA LEU A 389 9.22 -31.97 47.73
C LEU A 389 10.72 -31.69 47.68
N ILE A 390 11.49 -32.34 48.57
CA ILE A 390 12.94 -32.25 48.60
C ILE A 390 13.54 -33.60 48.21
N ASN A 391 14.37 -33.60 47.16
CA ASN A 391 15.13 -34.76 46.69
C ASN A 391 14.27 -35.95 46.18
N SER A 392 13.17 -35.68 45.46
CA SER A 392 12.33 -36.71 44.81
C SER A 392 12.85 -37.14 43.42
N HIS A 393 14.04 -37.73 43.44
CA HIS A 393 14.60 -38.83 42.64
C HIS A 393 15.02 -38.80 41.13
N ASN A 394 15.99 -39.70 40.84
CA ASN A 394 16.27 -40.52 39.63
C ASN A 394 15.95 -42.04 39.84
N SER A 395 14.71 -42.54 39.61
CA SER A 395 14.20 -43.97 39.66
C SER A 395 14.87 -45.05 40.57
N GLY A 396 14.22 -45.53 41.65
CA GLY A 396 14.75 -46.58 42.58
C GLY A 396 14.73 -46.29 44.09
N HIS A 397 14.61 -45.04 44.53
CA HIS A 397 14.60 -44.65 45.94
C HIS A 397 13.40 -43.73 46.17
N ALA A 398 12.55 -44.11 47.11
CA ALA A 398 11.37 -43.37 47.51
C ALA A 398 11.75 -41.98 48.04
N ALA A 399 10.83 -41.03 47.92
CA ALA A 399 11.01 -39.67 48.41
C ALA A 399 11.56 -39.66 49.85
N GLN A 400 12.72 -39.04 50.01
CA GLN A 400 13.44 -39.05 51.28
C GLN A 400 12.75 -38.18 52.32
N VAL A 401 12.18 -37.04 51.88
CA VAL A 401 11.53 -36.07 52.75
C VAL A 401 10.30 -35.48 52.05
N ALA A 402 9.15 -35.59 52.70
CA ALA A 402 7.92 -34.91 52.30
C ALA A 402 7.33 -34.14 53.49
N ILE A 403 6.97 -32.87 53.25
CA ILE A 403 6.38 -31.97 54.24
C ILE A 403 5.05 -31.47 53.69
N ASN A 404 3.96 -31.94 54.28
CA ASN A 404 2.62 -31.44 53.95
C ASN A 404 2.26 -30.27 54.87
N SER A 405 1.74 -29.18 54.30
CA SER A 405 1.33 -27.99 55.04
C SER A 405 0.08 -28.22 55.92
N ASN A 406 -0.89 -29.02 55.43
CA ASN A 406 -2.11 -29.37 56.15
C ASN A 406 -1.83 -30.44 57.22
N GLY A 407 -1.37 -29.99 58.38
CA GLY A 407 -1.13 -30.81 59.57
C GLY A 407 0.35 -30.96 59.97
N GLY A 408 1.30 -30.51 59.16
CA GLY A 408 2.74 -30.51 59.47
C GLY A 408 3.36 -31.90 59.60
N ASN A 409 2.83 -32.86 58.85
CA ASN A 409 3.29 -34.25 58.90
C ASN A 409 4.56 -34.43 58.06
N LEU A 410 5.54 -35.10 58.65
CA LEU A 410 6.86 -35.37 58.08
C LEU A 410 7.02 -36.87 57.79
N GLY A 411 7.15 -37.20 56.51
CA GLY A 411 7.41 -38.56 56.06
C GLY A 411 8.88 -38.75 55.71
N ILE A 412 9.52 -39.79 56.26
CA ILE A 412 10.89 -40.20 55.91
C ILE A 412 10.84 -41.61 55.35
N GLY A 413 11.19 -41.76 54.08
CA GLY A 413 10.91 -43.01 53.36
C GLY A 413 9.41 -43.22 53.08
N THR A 414 8.60 -42.19 53.25
CA THR A 414 7.17 -42.13 52.91
C THR A 414 6.76 -40.71 52.52
N ASN A 415 5.80 -40.63 51.62
CA ASN A 415 5.35 -39.42 50.95
C ASN A 415 3.90 -39.05 51.29
N VAL A 416 3.23 -39.83 52.14
CA VAL A 416 1.87 -39.58 52.62
C VAL A 416 1.85 -39.78 54.12
N PRO A 417 2.59 -38.96 54.90
CA PRO A 417 2.70 -39.17 56.34
C PRO A 417 1.31 -39.01 56.97
N ASN A 418 0.75 -40.15 57.37
CA ASN A 418 -0.52 -40.30 58.07
C ASN A 418 -0.37 -40.21 59.59
N SER A 419 0.83 -39.85 60.05
CA SER A 419 1.22 -39.46 61.40
C SER A 419 2.21 -38.29 61.34
N LYS A 420 2.46 -37.62 62.48
CA LYS A 420 3.45 -36.53 62.54
C LYS A 420 4.81 -36.97 62.01
N VAL A 421 5.16 -38.23 62.28
CA VAL A 421 6.38 -38.87 61.80
C VAL A 421 6.07 -40.32 61.41
N GLN A 422 6.47 -40.72 60.21
CA GLN A 422 6.33 -42.08 59.68
C GLN A 422 7.62 -42.51 58.96
N VAL A 423 8.10 -43.73 59.24
CA VAL A 423 9.36 -44.28 58.69
C VAL A 423 9.12 -45.72 58.18
N LYS A 424 9.50 -46.01 56.92
CA LYS A 424 9.11 -47.24 56.17
C LYS A 424 10.31 -47.94 55.51
N GLY A 425 10.48 -49.26 55.76
CA GLY A 425 11.51 -50.12 55.13
C GLY A 425 12.94 -49.95 55.67
N GLY A 426 13.14 -48.95 56.52
CA GLY A 426 14.27 -48.86 57.42
C GLY A 426 13.74 -49.07 58.83
N ASP A 427 14.51 -49.80 59.64
CA ASP A 427 14.20 -49.96 61.05
C ASP A 427 14.25 -48.58 61.70
N VAL A 428 13.20 -48.23 62.45
CA VAL A 428 13.27 -47.10 63.38
C VAL A 428 14.21 -47.56 64.48
N TYR A 429 15.50 -47.37 64.24
CA TYR A 429 16.56 -47.79 65.14
C TYR A 429 16.57 -46.83 66.33
N VAL A 430 15.91 -47.26 67.40
CA VAL A 430 15.95 -46.57 68.69
C VAL A 430 17.03 -47.26 69.50
N GLU A 431 18.24 -46.70 69.48
CA GLU A 431 19.46 -47.27 70.08
C GLU A 431 19.35 -47.42 71.61
N ASP A 432 18.57 -46.55 72.24
CA ASP A 432 18.54 -46.41 73.69
C ASP A 432 17.40 -47.25 74.31
N ILE A 433 17.74 -48.15 75.24
CA ILE A 433 16.87 -49.18 75.83
C ILE A 433 15.73 -48.62 76.70
N GLY A 434 15.86 -47.37 77.17
CA GLY A 434 14.76 -46.65 77.81
C GLY A 434 13.77 -46.05 76.80
N SER A 435 14.18 -45.92 75.55
CA SER A 435 13.47 -45.22 74.50
C SER A 435 12.82 -46.22 73.54
N GLY A 436 11.58 -45.94 73.20
CA GLY A 436 10.78 -46.79 72.34
C GLY A 436 9.53 -46.04 71.95
N ILE A 437 8.71 -46.67 71.15
CA ILE A 437 7.51 -46.03 70.63
C ILE A 437 6.51 -45.93 71.78
N ILE A 438 6.19 -44.72 72.20
CA ILE A 438 5.13 -44.51 73.19
C ILE A 438 3.79 -44.59 72.47
N LEU A 439 2.98 -45.58 72.85
CA LEU A 439 1.66 -45.83 72.31
C LEU A 439 0.60 -45.43 73.33
N ARG A 440 -0.35 -44.59 72.91
CA ARG A 440 -1.50 -44.22 73.74
C ARG A 440 -2.69 -45.13 73.46
N SER A 441 -3.25 -45.71 74.51
CA SER A 441 -4.49 -46.47 74.47
C SER A 441 -5.73 -45.55 74.50
N PRO A 442 -6.87 -45.92 73.87
CA PRO A 442 -8.04 -45.05 73.74
C PRO A 442 -8.65 -44.53 75.06
N ASN A 443 -8.45 -45.22 76.18
CA ASN A 443 -8.87 -44.77 77.52
C ASN A 443 -7.88 -43.77 78.16
N GLY A 444 -6.86 -43.35 77.41
CA GLY A 444 -5.93 -42.29 77.77
C GLY A 444 -4.60 -42.76 78.35
N GLN A 445 -4.36 -44.07 78.57
CA GLN A 445 -3.11 -44.55 79.15
C GLN A 445 -2.03 -44.76 78.09
N CYS A 446 -0.82 -44.27 78.33
CA CYS A 446 0.29 -44.54 77.44
C CYS A 446 1.14 -45.68 77.94
N ARG A 447 1.69 -46.44 77.00
CA ARG A 447 2.64 -47.51 77.27
C ARG A 447 3.74 -47.43 76.24
N ARG A 448 4.98 -47.53 76.70
CA ARG A 448 6.13 -47.56 75.82
C ARG A 448 6.33 -49.00 75.36
N VAL A 449 6.47 -49.15 74.05
CA VAL A 449 6.84 -50.41 73.43
C VAL A 449 8.32 -50.31 73.07
N THR A 450 9.12 -51.12 73.73
CA THR A 450 10.56 -51.27 73.49
C THR A 450 10.85 -52.72 73.14
N VAL A 451 12.13 -53.02 72.95
CA VAL A 451 12.64 -54.37 72.86
C VAL A 451 13.55 -54.59 74.06
N SER A 452 13.36 -55.68 74.81
CA SER A 452 14.28 -56.03 75.89
C SER A 452 15.63 -56.50 75.35
N ASN A 453 16.60 -56.65 76.23
CA ASN A 453 17.90 -57.24 75.95
C ASN A 453 17.81 -58.67 75.35
N LEU A 454 16.65 -59.34 75.47
CA LEU A 454 16.37 -60.67 74.91
C LEU A 454 15.64 -60.63 73.56
N GLY A 455 15.42 -59.46 72.95
CA GLY A 455 14.75 -59.33 71.65
C GLY A 455 13.22 -59.38 71.71
N ALA A 456 12.63 -59.59 72.89
CA ALA A 456 11.18 -59.61 73.07
C ALA A 456 10.61 -58.18 73.09
N MET A 457 9.52 -57.95 72.34
CA MET A 457 8.72 -56.73 72.51
C MET A 457 8.26 -56.64 73.96
N VAL A 458 8.65 -55.56 74.64
CA VAL A 458 8.21 -55.25 76.01
C VAL A 458 7.28 -54.06 75.96
N VAL A 459 6.07 -54.27 76.44
CA VAL A 459 5.11 -53.20 76.69
C VAL A 459 5.26 -52.81 78.15
N SER A 460 5.58 -51.55 78.42
CA SER A 460 5.71 -51.06 79.79
C SER A 460 4.38 -51.16 80.54
N ALA A 461 4.46 -51.10 81.88
CA ALA A 461 3.33 -50.66 82.69
C ALA A 461 2.83 -49.29 82.18
N ALA A 462 1.58 -48.93 82.50
CA ALA A 462 1.05 -47.63 82.13
C ALA A 462 1.99 -46.52 82.63
N ILE A 463 2.48 -45.72 81.71
CA ILE A 463 3.29 -44.54 81.97
C ILE A 463 2.43 -43.30 81.74
N ALA A 464 2.91 -42.16 82.22
CA ALA A 464 2.36 -40.88 81.79
C ALA A 464 2.47 -40.76 80.26
N CYS A 465 1.41 -40.29 79.63
CA CYS A 465 1.47 -39.91 78.22
C CYS A 465 2.35 -38.67 78.03
N PRO A 466 3.18 -38.62 76.98
CA PRO A 466 3.89 -37.42 76.58
C PRO A 466 2.93 -36.32 76.11
#